data_AF-A0A847JAX3-F1
#
_entry.id   AF-A0A847JAX3-F1
#
_cell.length_a   1.000
_cell.length_b   1.000
_cell.length_c   1.000
_cell.angle_alpha   90.00
_cell.angle_beta   90.00
_cell.angle_gamma   90.00
#
_symmetry.space_group_name_H-M   'P 1'
#
loop_
_entity.id
_entity.type
_entity.pdbx_description
1 polymer ?
#
loop_
_entity_poly.entity_id
_entity_poly.type
_entity_poly.pdbx_seq_one_letter_code
_entity_poly.pdbx_strand_id
1 'polypeptide(L)'
;TRVTTTIAPPGGGVAAIDLGGHRSLAALRKSWGDMSERYAEFGTGIEPLARLRETESGSMEVRLVAGPYPSPADAAKTCTRMRTLGVACSVTGYTGQPLSAIR
;
A
#
# COMPACT_ATOMS: atom_id res chain seq x y z
N THR A 1 24.27 1.96 -13.45
CA THR A 1 23.08 2.50 -12.77
C THR A 1 21.88 1.62 -13.12
N ARG A 2 21.41 0.76 -12.20
CA ARG A 2 20.27 -0.14 -12.49
C ARG A 2 18.99 0.65 -12.24
N VAL A 3 18.28 0.99 -13.32
CA VAL A 3 16.92 1.55 -13.24
C VAL A 3 16.01 0.39 -12.83
N THR A 4 15.60 0.35 -11.57
CA THR A 4 14.54 -0.56 -11.13
C THR A 4 13.23 -0.03 -11.70
N THR A 5 12.91 -0.40 -12.92
CA THR A 5 11.60 -0.12 -13.53
C THR A 5 10.54 -0.80 -12.66
N THR A 6 9.88 -0.02 -11.79
CA THR A 6 8.59 -0.41 -11.22
C THR A 6 7.65 -0.55 -12.40
N ILE A 7 7.37 -1.79 -12.78
CA ILE A 7 6.34 -2.12 -13.75
C ILE A 7 5.02 -1.73 -13.08
N ALA A 8 4.56 -0.50 -13.32
CA ALA A 8 3.16 -0.18 -13.06
C ALA A 8 2.32 -1.21 -13.84
N PRO A 9 1.27 -1.81 -13.24
CA PRO A 9 0.44 -2.76 -13.95
C PRO A 9 -0.10 -2.11 -15.24
N PRO A 10 0.01 -2.75 -16.41
CA PRO A 10 -0.49 -2.20 -17.67
C PRO A 10 -2.02 -2.24 -17.64
N GLY A 11 -2.63 -1.11 -17.29
CA GLY A 11 -4.07 -0.97 -17.34
C GLY A 11 -4.52 0.32 -16.67
N GLY A 12 -5.39 1.08 -17.35
CA GLY A 12 -6.15 2.19 -16.76
C GLY A 12 -7.20 1.69 -15.77
N GLY A 13 -6.80 0.82 -14.84
CA GLY A 13 -7.63 0.20 -13.82
C GLY A 13 -7.34 0.75 -12.43
N VAL A 14 -8.16 0.30 -11.47
CA VAL A 14 -8.08 0.70 -10.07
C VAL A 14 -6.71 0.33 -9.48
N ALA A 15 -6.08 1.30 -8.82
CA ALA A 15 -4.74 1.20 -8.28
C ALA A 15 -4.71 1.37 -6.76
N ALA A 16 -3.53 1.14 -6.18
CA ALA A 16 -3.26 1.26 -4.76
C ALA A 16 -1.82 1.74 -4.54
N ILE A 17 -1.50 2.10 -3.30
CA ILE A 17 -0.12 2.28 -2.86
C ILE A 17 0.21 1.21 -1.83
N ASP A 18 1.33 0.52 -2.03
CA ASP A 18 1.90 -0.38 -1.04
C ASP A 18 2.74 0.46 -0.07
N LEU A 19 2.44 0.36 1.22
CA LEU A 19 3.03 1.13 2.32
C LEU A 19 4.11 0.36 3.10
N GLY A 20 4.43 -0.86 2.68
CA GLY A 20 5.48 -1.67 3.28
C GLY A 20 5.00 -2.95 3.95
N GLY A 21 5.98 -3.75 4.38
CA GLY A 21 5.78 -5.04 5.02
C GLY A 21 5.76 -4.95 6.54
N HIS A 22 4.93 -5.79 7.16
CA HIS A 22 4.84 -5.97 8.60
C HIS A 22 5.02 -7.44 8.97
N ARG A 23 5.59 -7.68 10.15
CA ARG A 23 5.83 -9.02 10.71
C ARG A 23 4.57 -9.77 11.15
N SER A 24 3.44 -9.06 11.28
CA SER A 24 2.17 -9.66 11.71
C SER A 24 1.00 -8.79 11.31
N LEU A 25 -0.19 -9.40 11.25
CA LEU A 25 -1.43 -8.69 10.97
C LEU A 25 -1.80 -7.67 12.07
N ALA A 26 -1.47 -7.96 13.33
CA ALA A 26 -1.67 -7.02 14.43
C ALA A 26 -0.83 -5.75 14.27
N ALA A 27 0.45 -5.90 13.86
CA ALA A 27 1.31 -4.76 13.57
C ALA A 27 0.82 -3.95 12.37
N LEU A 28 0.30 -4.65 11.34
CA LEU A 28 -0.30 -4.01 10.17
C LEU A 28 -1.55 -3.20 10.54
N ARG A 29 -2.46 -3.75 11.35
CA ARG A 29 -3.66 -3.04 11.83
C ARG A 29 -3.31 -1.80 12.63
N LYS A 30 -2.37 -1.92 13.56
CA LYS A 30 -1.87 -0.77 14.32
C LYS A 30 -1.30 0.30 13.38
N SER A 31 -0.46 -0.11 12.43
CA SER A 31 0.14 0.83 11.48
C SER A 31 -0.90 1.54 10.61
N TRP A 32 -1.95 0.83 10.19
CA TRP A 32 -3.05 1.46 9.45
C TRP A 32 -3.78 2.51 10.31
N GLY A 33 -4.17 2.17 11.53
CA GLY A 33 -4.82 3.12 12.45
C GLY A 33 -3.98 4.37 12.69
N ASP A 34 -2.69 4.18 13.04
CA ASP A 34 -1.76 5.29 13.28
C ASP A 34 -1.61 6.18 12.02
N MET A 35 -1.65 5.60 10.81
CA MET A 35 -1.54 6.34 9.55
C MET A 35 -2.85 7.04 9.15
N SER A 36 -3.99 6.38 9.26
CA SER A 36 -5.28 6.97 8.88
C SER A 36 -5.71 8.09 9.82
N GLU A 37 -5.25 8.07 11.07
CA GLU A 37 -5.42 9.19 12.00
C GLU A 37 -4.51 10.37 11.68
N ARG A 38 -3.29 10.10 11.19
CA ARG A 38 -2.25 11.12 10.98
C ARG A 38 -2.32 11.81 9.62
N TYR A 39 -2.71 11.09 8.57
CA TYR A 39 -2.60 11.54 7.18
C TYR A 39 -3.96 11.59 6.50
N ALA A 40 -4.38 12.80 6.10
CA ALA A 40 -5.66 13.03 5.43
C ALA A 40 -5.74 12.36 4.04
N GLU A 41 -4.60 12.00 3.46
CA GLU A 41 -4.47 11.21 2.23
C GLU A 41 -5.16 9.84 2.33
N PHE A 42 -5.31 9.29 3.54
CA PHE A 42 -6.04 8.05 3.82
C PHE A 42 -7.48 8.29 4.29
N GLY A 43 -8.03 9.46 3.97
CA GLY A 43 -9.41 9.84 4.27
C GLY A 43 -10.45 9.03 3.49
N THR A 44 -11.67 9.57 3.41
CA THR A 44 -12.86 8.86 2.93
C THR A 44 -12.65 8.14 1.60
N GLY A 45 -12.95 6.84 1.59
CA GLY A 45 -12.90 6.00 0.40
C GLY A 45 -11.56 5.30 0.14
N ILE A 46 -10.54 5.55 0.97
CA ILE A 46 -9.31 4.75 0.97
C ILE A 46 -9.39 3.69 2.06
N GLU A 47 -9.27 2.44 1.64
CA GLU A 47 -9.38 1.24 2.46
C GLU A 47 -8.04 0.48 2.51
N PRO A 48 -7.75 -0.17 3.63
CA PRO A 48 -6.58 -1.03 3.78
C PRO A 48 -6.85 -2.47 3.29
N LEU A 49 -5.93 -3.00 2.50
CA LEU A 49 -5.80 -4.42 2.20
C LEU A 49 -4.53 -4.98 2.85
N ALA A 50 -4.60 -6.24 3.26
CA ALA A 50 -3.43 -7.05 3.58
C ALA A 50 -3.08 -7.94 2.38
N ARG A 51 -1.79 -7.99 2.01
CA ARG A 51 -1.29 -8.89 0.96
C ARG A 51 -0.08 -9.66 1.47
N LEU A 52 -0.13 -10.99 1.44
CA LEU A 52 1.03 -11.81 1.77
C LEU A 52 2.10 -11.70 0.69
N ARG A 53 3.36 -11.63 1.11
CA ARG A 53 4.50 -11.61 0.21
C ARG A 53 5.64 -12.41 0.82
N GLU A 54 6.27 -13.25 0.01
CA GLU A 54 7.56 -13.85 0.35
C GLU A 54 8.67 -12.84 0.08
N THR A 55 9.55 -12.66 1.05
CA THR A 55 10.74 -11.80 0.95
C THR A 55 11.87 -12.54 0.25
N GLU A 56 12.90 -11.81 -0.17
CA GLU A 56 14.09 -12.42 -0.82
C GLU A 56 14.82 -13.43 0.08
N SER A 57 14.65 -13.34 1.41
CA SER A 57 15.20 -14.29 2.39
C SER A 57 14.34 -15.54 2.61
N GLY A 58 13.23 -15.69 1.89
CA GLY A 58 12.26 -16.78 2.07
C GLY A 58 11.33 -16.60 3.27
N SER A 59 11.43 -15.48 3.99
CA SER A 59 10.50 -15.17 5.08
C SER A 59 9.19 -14.59 4.54
N MET A 60 8.07 -14.88 5.22
CA MET A 60 6.76 -14.32 4.87
C MET A 60 6.53 -13.01 5.60
N GLU A 61 6.01 -12.01 4.88
CA GLU A 61 5.53 -10.75 5.46
C GLU A 61 4.11 -10.42 5.00
N VAL A 62 3.44 -9.54 5.75
CA VAL A 62 2.13 -9.00 5.39
C VAL A 62 2.31 -7.55 4.94
N ARG A 63 2.02 -7.27 3.67
CA ARG A 63 2.06 -5.94 3.07
C ARG A 63 0.79 -5.17 3.39
N LEU A 64 0.93 -3.91 3.79
CA LEU A 64 -0.18 -2.97 3.85
C LEU A 64 -0.34 -2.27 2.51
N VAL A 65 -1.52 -2.39 1.92
CA VAL A 65 -1.87 -1.78 0.62
C VAL A 65 -3.07 -0.87 0.84
N ALA A 66 -2.98 0.40 0.42
CA ALA A 66 -4.04 1.38 0.59
C ALA A 66 -4.63 1.79 -0.78
N GLY A 67 -5.95 1.73 -0.93
CA GLY A 67 -6.70 2.10 -2.13
C GLY A 67 -8.21 1.87 -1.90
N PRO A 68 -9.09 2.00 -2.89
CA PRO A 68 -8.80 2.17 -4.31
C PRO A 68 -8.49 3.61 -4.72
N TYR A 69 -7.49 3.77 -5.59
CA TYR A 69 -7.33 4.99 -6.40
C TYR A 69 -7.91 4.74 -7.80
N PRO A 70 -8.52 5.76 -8.44
CA PRO A 70 -9.17 5.61 -9.74
C PRO A 70 -8.20 5.29 -10.88
N SER A 71 -6.91 5.62 -10.71
CA SER A 71 -5.88 5.32 -11.70
C SER A 71 -4.50 5.13 -11.04
N PRO A 72 -3.54 4.49 -11.74
CA PRO A 72 -2.15 4.44 -11.29
C PRO A 72 -1.51 5.82 -11.15
N ALA A 73 -1.93 6.81 -11.95
CA ALA A 73 -1.43 8.17 -11.86
C ALA A 73 -1.87 8.86 -10.56
N ASP A 74 -3.10 8.62 -10.10
CA ASP A 74 -3.58 9.18 -8.83
C ASP A 74 -2.96 8.49 -7.62
N ALA A 75 -2.72 7.18 -7.70
CA ALA A 75 -1.89 6.45 -6.73
C ALA A 75 -0.45 7.02 -6.69
N ALA A 76 0.16 7.30 -7.84
CA ALA A 76 1.51 7.87 -7.92
C ALA A 76 1.61 9.26 -7.31
N LYS A 77 0.62 10.14 -7.56
CA LYS A 77 0.55 11.48 -6.95
C LYS A 77 0.47 11.37 -5.43
N THR A 78 -0.40 10.49 -4.92
CA THR A 78 -0.56 10.28 -3.48
C THR A 78 0.72 9.71 -2.87
N CYS A 79 1.31 8.68 -3.48
CA CYS A 79 2.58 8.12 -3.02
C CYS A 79 3.71 9.17 -3.00
N THR A 80 3.77 10.06 -3.99
CA THR A 80 4.76 11.17 -4.00
C THR A 80 4.55 12.10 -2.80
N ARG A 81 3.30 12.48 -2.49
CA ARG A 81 2.99 13.29 -1.29
C ARG A 81 3.38 12.56 -0.01
N MET A 82 3.02 11.28 0.12
CA MET A 82 3.40 10.46 1.28
C MET A 82 4.92 10.42 1.49
N ARG A 83 5.70 10.30 0.40
CA ARG A 83 7.17 10.33 0.47
C ARG A 83 7.72 11.67 0.96
N THR A 84 7.09 12.80 0.60
CA THR A 84 7.48 14.11 1.15
C THR A 84 7.20 14.23 2.66
N LEU A 85 6.25 13.44 3.17
CA LEU A 85 5.92 13.32 4.58
C LEU A 85 6.74 12.22 5.31
N GLY A 86 7.72 11.63 4.64
CA GLY A 86 8.60 10.60 5.20
C GLY A 86 8.02 9.18 5.18
N VAL A 87 6.90 8.95 4.49
CA VAL A 87 6.26 7.63 4.37
C VAL A 87 6.73 6.95 3.08
N ALA A 88 7.35 5.79 3.21
CA ALA A 88 7.75 4.98 2.06
C ALA A 88 6.52 4.36 1.38
N CYS A 89 6.51 4.35 0.05
CA CYS A 89 5.45 3.69 -0.72
C CYS A 89 5.88 3.35 -2.15
N SER A 90 5.12 2.46 -2.77
CA SER A 90 5.20 2.14 -4.20
C SER A 90 3.82 1.93 -4.80
N VAL A 91 3.61 2.34 -6.05
CA VAL A 91 2.32 2.11 -6.76
C VAL A 91 2.15 0.63 -7.08
N THR A 92 0.95 0.11 -6.87
CA THR A 92 0.58 -1.28 -7.16
C THR A 92 -0.88 -1.37 -7.62
N GLY A 93 -1.33 -2.55 -8.08
CA GLY A 93 -2.75 -2.81 -8.31
C GLY A 93 -3.50 -2.98 -6.98
N TYR A 94 -4.80 -2.65 -6.94
CA TYR A 94 -5.63 -2.82 -5.75
C TYR A 94 -6.06 -4.28 -5.57
N THR A 95 -5.17 -5.10 -5.01
CA THR A 95 -5.39 -6.53 -4.75
C THR A 95 -4.94 -6.94 -3.34
N GLY A 96 -5.60 -7.94 -2.76
CA GLY A 96 -5.36 -8.38 -1.39
C GLY A 96 -6.67 -8.61 -0.66
N GLN A 97 -6.57 -8.89 0.63
CA GLN A 97 -7.72 -9.17 1.47
C GLN A 97 -8.08 -7.93 2.29
N PRO A 98 -9.34 -7.46 2.30
CA PRO A 98 -9.75 -6.31 3.09
C PRO A 98 -9.40 -6.52 4.56
N LEU A 99 -8.74 -5.56 5.18
CA LEU A 99 -8.25 -5.71 6.55
C LEU A 99 -9.39 -5.90 7.56
N SER A 100 -10.55 -5.30 7.28
CA SER A 100 -11.81 -5.45 8.02
C SER A 100 -12.42 -6.84 7.93
N ALA A 101 -12.11 -7.59 6.86
CA ALA A 101 -12.62 -8.94 6.65
C ALA A 101 -11.74 -10.02 7.31
N ILE A 102 -10.53 -9.67 7.75
CA ILE A 102 -9.65 -10.60 8.44
C ILE A 102 -10.01 -10.54 9.93
N ARG A 103 -10.27 -11.70 10.54
CA ARG A 103 -10.47 -11.83 11.99
C ARG A 103 -9.13 -12.13 12.63
#